data_AF-N9RBA3-F1
#
_entry.id   AF-N9RBA3-F1
#
_cell.length_a   1.000
_cell.length_b   1.000
_cell.length_c   1.000
_cell.angle_alpha   90.00
_cell.angle_beta   90.00
_cell.angle_gamma   90.00
#
_symmetry.space_group_name_H-M   'P 1'
#
loop_
_entity.id
_entity.type
_entity.pdbx_description
1 polymer ?
#
loop_
_entity_poly.entity_id
_entity_poly.type
_entity_poly.pdbx_seq_one_letter_code
_entity_poly.pdbx_strand_id
1 'polypeptide(L)'
;MKDSTEWIETLNKITGLAQTGLYYSKDVYDKERYDQIISYVRTLIDLKEIDTQDFIADVLQDVGYATPKIDVRAVVFKDNKLSY
;
A
#
# COMPACT_ATOMS: atom_id res chain seq x y z
N MET A 1 -9.65 -13.18 22.66
CA MET A 1 -10.49 -12.95 21.46
C MET A 1 -10.84 -11.48 21.21
N LYS A 2 -10.58 -10.55 22.15
CA LYS A 2 -10.79 -9.10 21.97
C LYS A 2 -9.78 -8.47 20.99
N ASP A 3 -8.54 -8.95 21.00
CA ASP A 3 -7.43 -8.37 20.22
C ASP A 3 -7.57 -8.53 18.69
N SER A 4 -8.18 -9.61 18.20
CA SER A 4 -8.30 -9.83 16.75
C SER A 4 -9.34 -8.92 16.10
N THR A 5 -10.44 -8.62 16.79
CA THR A 5 -11.50 -7.74 16.29
C THR A 5 -11.04 -6.29 16.30
N GLU A 6 -10.42 -5.82 17.39
CA GLU A 6 -9.89 -4.45 17.47
C GLU A 6 -8.77 -4.21 16.44
N TRP A 7 -7.95 -5.24 16.16
CA TRP A 7 -6.96 -5.21 15.10
C TRP A 7 -7.57 -5.01 13.71
N ILE A 8 -8.56 -5.85 13.34
CA ILE A 8 -9.24 -5.75 12.04
C ILE A 8 -9.94 -4.40 11.90
N GLU A 9 -10.63 -3.93 12.94
CA GLU A 9 -11.26 -2.61 12.94
C GLU A 9 -10.25 -1.47 12.73
N THR A 10 -9.06 -1.60 13.32
CA THR A 10 -7.99 -0.62 13.16
C THR A 10 -7.49 -0.59 11.71
N LEU A 11 -7.25 -1.76 11.11
CA LEU A 11 -6.84 -1.85 9.70
C LEU A 11 -7.92 -1.29 8.76
N ASN A 12 -9.20 -1.52 9.06
CA ASN A 12 -10.32 -0.96 8.29
C ASN A 12 -10.31 0.58 8.34
N LYS A 13 -10.15 1.16 9.53
CA LYS A 13 -10.10 2.62 9.71
C LYS A 13 -8.91 3.24 8.97
N ILE A 14 -7.72 2.64 9.07
CA ILE A 14 -6.52 3.10 8.36
C ILE A 14 -6.75 3.08 6.84
N THR A 15 -7.33 1.98 6.34
CA THR A 15 -7.54 1.82 4.90
C THR A 15 -8.58 2.80 4.37
N GLY A 16 -9.68 3.00 5.10
CA GLY A 16 -10.71 3.99 4.72
C GLY A 16 -10.17 5.43 4.66
N LEU A 17 -9.24 5.80 5.55
CA LEU A 17 -8.54 7.09 5.48
C LEU A 17 -7.66 7.21 4.24
N ALA A 18 -6.90 6.15 3.92
CA ALA A 18 -6.05 6.13 2.73
C ALA A 18 -6.88 6.21 1.43
N GLN A 19 -7.99 5.49 1.34
CA GLN A 19 -8.90 5.53 0.20
C GLN A 19 -9.55 6.91 0.03
N THR A 20 -10.00 7.52 1.13
CA THR A 20 -10.50 8.90 1.14
C THR A 20 -9.42 9.85 0.61
N GLY A 21 -8.18 9.66 1.06
CA GLY A 21 -7.01 10.39 0.59
C GLY A 21 -6.76 10.22 -0.91
N LEU A 22 -6.78 9.00 -1.43
CA LEU A 22 -6.63 8.71 -2.86
C LEU A 22 -7.70 9.38 -3.72
N TYR A 23 -8.95 9.37 -3.23
CA TYR A 23 -10.09 9.93 -3.94
C TYR A 23 -10.05 11.45 -4.01
N TYR A 24 -9.78 12.12 -2.89
CA TYR A 24 -9.86 13.59 -2.81
C TYR A 24 -8.54 14.32 -3.06
N SER A 25 -7.39 13.66 -2.88
CA SER A 25 -6.11 14.32 -3.07
C SER A 25 -5.88 14.66 -4.55
N LYS A 26 -5.28 15.82 -4.78
CA LYS A 26 -4.82 16.27 -6.11
C LYS A 26 -3.30 16.22 -6.24
N ASP A 27 -2.59 16.06 -5.13
CA ASP A 27 -1.14 15.98 -5.09
C ASP A 27 -0.68 14.55 -5.38
N VAL A 28 0.30 14.41 -6.29
CA VAL A 28 0.80 13.10 -6.73
C VAL A 28 1.55 12.37 -5.63
N TYR A 29 2.25 13.09 -4.76
CA TYR A 29 3.02 12.52 -3.66
C TYR A 29 2.10 12.06 -2.53
N ASP A 30 1.02 12.78 -2.27
CA ASP A 30 0.01 12.33 -1.30
C ASP A 30 -0.67 11.04 -1.77
N LYS A 31 -1.01 10.94 -3.07
CA LYS A 31 -1.56 9.70 -3.64
C LYS A 31 -0.61 8.53 -3.46
N GLU A 32 0.67 8.73 -3.76
CA GLU A 32 1.69 7.70 -3.57
C GLU A 32 1.80 7.27 -2.10
N ARG A 33 1.73 8.20 -1.14
CA ARG A 33 1.72 7.88 0.29
C ARG A 33 0.52 7.04 0.68
N TYR A 34 -0.66 7.35 0.16
CA TYR A 34 -1.87 6.58 0.46
C TYR A 34 -1.79 5.16 -0.13
N ASP A 35 -1.26 5.02 -1.36
CA ASP A 35 -0.99 3.70 -1.95
C ASP A 35 0.00 2.89 -1.11
N GLN A 36 1.06 3.53 -0.61
CA GLN A 36 2.03 2.88 0.29
C GLN A 36 1.36 2.42 1.59
N ILE A 37 0.51 3.24 2.21
CA ILE A 37 -0.23 2.86 3.43
C ILE A 37 -1.07 1.60 3.18
N ILE A 38 -1.78 1.53 2.07
CA ILE A 38 -2.60 0.36 1.70
C ILE A 38 -1.71 -0.88 1.51
N SER A 39 -0.54 -0.72 0.88
CA SER A 39 0.42 -1.82 0.72
C SER A 39 0.92 -2.35 2.06
N TYR A 40 1.17 -1.48 3.05
CA TYR A 40 1.61 -1.90 4.38
C TYR A 40 0.50 -2.63 5.13
N VAL A 41 -0.76 -2.20 5.00
CA VAL A 41 -1.91 -2.91 5.59
C VAL A 41 -1.99 -4.35 5.04
N ARG A 42 -1.79 -4.55 3.74
CA ARG A 42 -1.74 -5.91 3.14
C ARG A 42 -0.64 -6.76 3.75
N THR A 43 0.58 -6.22 3.84
CA THR A 43 1.71 -6.92 4.48
C THR A 43 1.41 -7.28 5.94
N LEU A 44 0.76 -6.37 6.69
CA LEU A 44 0.39 -6.62 8.09
C LEU A 44 -0.64 -7.74 8.24
N ILE A 45 -1.56 -7.88 7.28
CA ILE A 45 -2.54 -8.98 7.24
C ILE A 45 -1.84 -10.30 6.95
N ASP A 46 -1.00 -10.33 5.92
CA ASP A 46 -0.25 -11.52 5.51
C ASP A 46 0.64 -12.05 6.66
N LEU A 47 1.32 -11.15 7.38
CA LEU A 47 2.17 -11.50 8.52
C LEU A 47 1.41 -12.07 9.72
N LYS A 48 0.11 -11.81 9.82
CA LYS A 48 -0.71 -12.19 10.98
C LYS A 48 -1.53 -13.47 10.75
N GLU A 49 -1.47 -14.07 9.56
CA GLU A 49 -2.27 -15.25 9.16
C GLU A 49 -3.77 -15.10 9.50
N ILE A 50 -4.29 -13.87 9.46
CA ILE A 50 -5.70 -13.60 9.79
C ILE A 50 -6.56 -13.92 8.58
N ASP A 51 -7.64 -14.69 8.81
CA ASP A 51 -8.69 -14.87 7.81
C ASP A 51 -9.33 -13.52 7.50
N THR A 52 -9.00 -12.99 6.33
CA THR A 52 -9.34 -11.65 5.87
C THR A 52 -10.10 -11.69 4.56
N GLN A 53 -10.72 -12.82 4.21
CA GLN A 53 -11.46 -12.94 2.94
C GLN A 53 -12.43 -11.77 2.72
N ASP A 54 -13.22 -11.42 3.75
CA ASP A 54 -14.18 -10.31 3.68
C ASP A 54 -13.48 -8.94 3.67
N PHE A 55 -12.39 -8.79 4.44
CA PHE A 55 -11.62 -7.53 4.51
C PHE A 55 -10.95 -7.21 3.16
N ILE A 56 -10.32 -8.20 2.53
CA ILE A 56 -9.63 -8.05 1.25
C ILE A 56 -10.63 -7.74 0.13
N ALA A 57 -11.76 -8.46 0.11
CA ALA A 57 -12.77 -8.31 -0.94
C ALA A 57 -13.43 -6.92 -0.92
N ASP A 58 -13.88 -6.46 0.25
CA ASP A 58 -14.65 -5.21 0.35
C ASP A 58 -13.77 -3.97 0.29
N VAL A 59 -12.54 -4.04 0.80
CA VAL A 59 -11.69 -2.86 0.95
C VAL A 59 -10.76 -2.67 -0.24
N LEU A 60 -10.25 -3.74 -0.86
CA LEU A 60 -9.23 -3.61 -1.91
C LEU A 60 -9.80 -3.51 -3.33
N GLN A 61 -11.11 -3.76 -3.52
CA GLN A 61 -11.75 -3.60 -4.83
C GLN A 61 -11.74 -2.15 -5.35
N ASP A 62 -11.74 -1.16 -4.45
CA ASP A 62 -11.73 0.27 -4.81
C ASP A 62 -10.34 0.86 -5.06
N VAL A 63 -9.27 0.08 -4.86
CA VAL A 63 -7.89 0.56 -4.95
C VAL A 63 -7.24 0.06 -6.24
N GLY A 64 -7.21 0.94 -7.24
CA GLY A 64 -6.48 0.72 -8.48
C GLY A 64 -5.01 0.40 -8.21
N TYR A 65 -4.59 -0.78 -8.65
CA TYR A 65 -3.25 -1.32 -8.41
C TYR A 65 -2.16 -0.41 -9.01
N ALA A 66 -1.49 0.39 -8.18
CA ALA A 66 -0.26 1.06 -8.58
C ALA A 66 0.92 0.10 -8.40
N THR A 67 1.32 -0.54 -9.51
CA THR A 67 2.63 -1.20 -9.63
C THR A 67 3.73 -0.20 -9.28
N PRO A 68 4.69 -0.52 -8.40
CA PRO A 68 5.70 0.45 -7.99
C PRO A 68 6.53 0.88 -9.20
N LYS A 69 6.61 2.18 -9.49
CA LYS A 69 7.70 2.72 -10.31
C LYS A 69 8.95 2.73 -9.45
N ILE A 70 9.62 1.58 -9.44
CA ILE A 70 11.00 1.47 -9.02
C ILE A 70 11.83 2.34 -9.97
N ASP A 71 12.16 3.59 -9.62
CA ASP A 71 13.38 4.22 -10.14
C ASP A 71 14.54 3.77 -9.26
N VAL A 72 14.89 2.49 -9.38
CA VAL A 72 16.22 2.05 -9.00
C VAL A 72 17.09 2.47 -10.17
N ARG A 73 17.91 3.50 -9.97
CA ARG A 73 19.00 3.81 -10.88
C ARG A 73 19.96 2.62 -10.90
N ALA A 74 19.74 1.69 -11.81
CA ALA A 74 20.67 0.61 -12.08
C ALA A 74 21.85 1.19 -12.86
N VAL A 75 23.00 1.32 -12.19
CA VAL A 75 24.27 1.60 -12.87
C VAL A 75 24.68 0.31 -13.59
N VAL A 76 24.47 0.24 -14.90
CA VAL A 76 25.03 -0.82 -15.74
C VAL A 76 26.46 -0.40 -16.11
N PHE A 77 27.46 -1.05 -15.51
CA PHE A 77 28.84 -0.89 -15.94
C PHE A 77 29.01 -1.57 -17.31
N LYS A 78 29.05 -0.78 -18.38
CA LYS A 78 29.62 -1.19 -19.66
C LYS A 78 30.86 -0.34 -19.88
N ASP A 79 32.03 -0.97 -19.75
CA ASP A 79 33.34 -0.40 -20.06
C ASP A 79 33.64 0.97 -19.42
N ASN A 80 33.61 1.00 -18.09
CA ASN A 80 34.36 1.95 -17.26
C ASN A 80 34.11 3.45 -17.50
N LYS A 81 32.91 3.87 -17.93
CA LYS A 81 32.50 5.29 -17.91
C LYS A 81 31.10 5.50 -17.37
N LEU A 82 31.02 6.34 -16.34
CA LEU A 82 29.80 6.92 -15.79
C LEU A 82 29.46 8.20 -16.57
N SER A 83 28.17 8.47 -16.78
CA SER A 83 27.67 9.77 -17.24
C SER A 83 26.36 10.08 -16.50
N TYR A 84 26.26 11.32 -16.03
CA TYR A 84 25.23 11.86 -15.13
C TYR A 84 23.85 12.03 -15.81
#